data_AF-A0A7S1TE75-F1
#
_entry.id   AF-A0A7S1TE75-F1
#
_cell.length_a   1.000
_cell.length_b   1.000
_cell.length_c   1.000
_cell.angle_alpha   90.00
_cell.angle_beta   90.00
_cell.angle_gamma   90.00
#
_symmetry.space_group_name_H-M   'P 1'
#
loop_
_entity.id
_entity.type
_entity.pdbx_description
1 polymer ?
#
loop_
_entity_poly.entity_id
_entity_poly.type
_entity_poly.pdbx_seq_one_letter_code
_entity_poly.pdbx_strand_id
1 'polypeptide(L)'
;SWEKLDLPSSMVASWTPGQHWLMNSYDYVGPVDAAALGSSIWVAVVGSNKGLYRSGDWGQTWSLVLNNDYLRTVAVDGTTGTVYAGSSSALDTGGFNPGSSGLHRSSDGVGNWVSDNRGLSFPFAMNIRIGPGGTRWLISPGQGIMKS
;
A
#
# COMPACT_ATOMS: atom_id res chain seq x y z
N SER A 1 -8.98 4.35 -24.80
CA SER A 1 -9.75 5.07 -23.76
C SER A 1 -9.31 4.55 -22.40
N TRP A 2 -9.53 5.30 -21.33
CA TRP A 2 -9.33 4.79 -19.97
C TRP A 2 -10.54 3.94 -19.57
N GLU A 3 -10.28 2.80 -18.93
CA GLU A 3 -11.31 1.95 -18.31
C GLU A 3 -11.26 2.14 -16.79
N LYS A 4 -12.43 2.26 -16.18
CA LYS A 4 -12.57 2.34 -14.73
C LYS A 4 -12.83 0.95 -14.19
N LEU A 5 -12.00 0.50 -13.25
CA LEU A 5 -12.22 -0.75 -12.53
C LEU A 5 -13.32 -0.58 -11.48
N ASP A 6 -14.15 -1.61 -11.33
CA ASP A 6 -15.11 -1.70 -10.23
C ASP A 6 -14.41 -2.23 -8.98
N LEU A 7 -14.35 -1.38 -7.95
CA LEU A 7 -13.78 -1.74 -6.66
C LEU A 7 -14.90 -2.15 -5.70
N PRO A 8 -14.73 -3.24 -4.92
CA PRO A 8 -15.71 -3.61 -3.91
C PRO A 8 -15.83 -2.52 -2.84
N SER A 9 -17.00 -2.44 -2.20
CA SER A 9 -17.28 -1.46 -1.12
C SER A 9 -16.28 -1.55 0.05
N SER A 10 -15.64 -2.69 0.22
CA SER A 10 -14.59 -2.89 1.22
C SER A 10 -13.32 -2.08 0.94
N MET A 11 -13.08 -1.60 -0.28
CA MET A 11 -11.87 -0.86 -0.68
C MET A 11 -12.06 0.66 -0.72
N VAL A 12 -13.24 1.19 -0.40
CA VAL A 12 -13.63 2.60 -0.63
C VAL A 12 -14.38 3.16 0.59
N ALA A 13 -14.34 4.47 0.81
CA ALA A 13 -14.88 5.08 2.04
C ALA A 13 -16.41 5.22 2.10
N SER A 14 -17.08 5.26 0.95
CA SER A 14 -18.54 5.28 0.80
C SER A 14 -18.80 5.44 -0.70
N TRP A 15 -18.96 4.34 -1.42
CA TRP A 15 -19.09 4.38 -2.87
C TRP A 15 -20.56 4.30 -3.28
N THR A 16 -21.05 5.37 -3.89
CA THR A 16 -22.25 5.36 -4.72
C THR A 16 -21.81 5.61 -6.17
N PRO A 17 -22.24 4.78 -7.14
CA PRO A 17 -21.97 5.04 -8.55
C PRO A 17 -22.41 6.46 -8.92
N GLY A 18 -21.50 7.30 -9.40
CA GLY A 18 -21.80 8.68 -9.84
C GLY A 18 -21.68 9.78 -8.77
N GLN A 19 -21.34 9.48 -7.52
CA GLN A 19 -20.92 10.47 -6.52
C GLN A 19 -19.46 10.20 -6.11
N HIS A 20 -18.57 11.10 -6.51
CA HIS A 20 -17.17 10.78 -6.72
C HIS A 20 -16.30 11.16 -5.52
N TRP A 21 -16.02 10.21 -4.62
CA TRP A 21 -14.81 10.24 -3.81
C TRP A 21 -14.32 8.80 -3.58
N LEU A 22 -13.29 8.37 -4.32
CA LEU A 22 -12.59 7.09 -4.03
C LEU A 22 -11.99 7.11 -2.63
N MET A 23 -11.64 8.30 -2.16
CA MET A 23 -11.08 8.56 -0.85
C MET A 23 -11.90 9.62 -0.11
N ASN A 24 -12.30 9.37 1.13
CA ASN A 24 -12.85 10.41 2.00
C ASN A 24 -11.70 11.34 2.42
N SER A 25 -11.79 12.63 2.07
CA SER A 25 -10.73 13.61 2.35
C SER A 25 -10.64 14.04 3.81
N TYR A 26 -11.71 13.89 4.59
CA TYR A 26 -11.71 14.23 6.03
C TYR A 26 -10.98 13.17 6.85
N ASP A 27 -11.27 11.90 6.56
CA ASP A 27 -10.74 10.78 7.34
C ASP A 27 -9.59 10.07 6.62
N TYR A 28 -9.27 10.51 5.41
CA TYR A 28 -8.22 9.95 4.53
C TYR A 28 -8.38 8.44 4.33
N VAL A 29 -9.60 7.96 4.07
CA VAL A 29 -9.94 6.53 3.91
C VAL A 29 -10.18 6.22 2.44
N GLY A 30 -9.57 5.17 1.90
CA GLY A 30 -9.74 4.74 0.51
C GLY A 30 -8.43 4.29 -0.18
N PRO A 31 -8.46 3.98 -1.49
CA PRO A 31 -7.28 3.61 -2.27
C PRO A 31 -6.31 4.79 -2.39
N VAL A 32 -5.01 4.54 -2.18
CA VAL A 32 -3.96 5.59 -2.15
C VAL A 32 -2.73 5.28 -3.01
N ASP A 33 -2.48 4.01 -3.32
CA ASP A 33 -1.35 3.62 -4.19
C ASP A 33 -1.67 2.28 -4.88
N ALA A 34 -1.01 2.02 -6.01
CA ALA A 34 -1.16 0.77 -6.74
C ALA A 34 0.13 0.31 -7.42
N ALA A 35 0.30 -1.01 -7.53
CA ALA A 35 1.40 -1.65 -8.23
C ALA A 35 0.88 -2.84 -9.05
N ALA A 36 1.58 -3.22 -10.11
CA ALA A 36 1.17 -4.34 -10.96
C ALA A 36 2.36 -5.13 -11.49
N LEU A 37 2.16 -6.44 -11.67
CA LEU A 37 3.11 -7.36 -12.31
C LEU A 37 2.33 -8.49 -12.98
N GLY A 38 2.46 -8.62 -14.31
CA GLY A 38 1.65 -9.55 -15.09
C GLY A 38 0.15 -9.23 -14.93
N SER A 39 -0.68 -10.24 -14.66
CA SER A 39 -2.11 -10.07 -14.38
C SER A 39 -2.43 -9.63 -12.95
N SER A 40 -1.39 -9.50 -12.11
CA SER A 40 -1.57 -9.16 -10.71
C SER A 40 -1.56 -7.65 -10.50
N ILE A 41 -2.50 -7.15 -9.71
CA ILE A 41 -2.60 -5.76 -9.30
C ILE A 41 -2.72 -5.74 -7.78
N TRP A 42 -1.97 -4.86 -7.13
CA TRP A 42 -2.07 -4.57 -5.71
C TRP A 42 -2.52 -3.14 -5.51
N VAL A 43 -3.43 -2.90 -4.57
CA VAL A 43 -3.94 -1.58 -4.22
C VAL A 43 -3.81 -1.40 -2.71
N ALA A 44 -3.05 -0.39 -2.29
CA ALA A 44 -2.97 0.03 -0.91
C ALA A 44 -4.22 0.85 -0.58
N VAL A 45 -4.95 0.44 0.46
CA VAL A 45 -6.17 1.08 0.93
C VAL A 45 -6.00 1.42 2.40
N VAL A 46 -6.18 2.70 2.73
CA VAL A 46 -6.17 3.21 4.09
C VAL A 46 -7.56 3.19 4.69
N GLY A 47 -7.65 2.90 5.99
CA GLY A 47 -8.86 3.02 6.80
C GLY A 47 -9.11 1.82 7.69
N SER A 48 -10.17 1.86 8.49
CA SER A 48 -10.46 0.78 9.44
C SER A 48 -10.81 -0.53 8.76
N ASN A 49 -10.15 -1.62 9.17
CA ASN A 49 -10.23 -2.96 8.61
C ASN A 49 -9.89 -2.99 7.11
N LYS A 50 -8.87 -2.24 6.71
CA LYS A 50 -8.36 -2.16 5.32
C LYS A 50 -6.93 -2.71 5.25
N GLY A 51 -6.20 -2.32 4.21
CA GLY A 51 -4.82 -2.71 3.99
C GLY A 51 -4.49 -2.89 2.52
N LEU A 52 -3.74 -3.94 2.19
CA LEU A 52 -3.37 -4.25 0.81
C LEU A 52 -4.35 -5.25 0.20
N TYR A 53 -4.96 -4.86 -0.91
CA TYR A 53 -5.81 -5.73 -1.71
C TYR A 53 -5.06 -6.19 -2.96
N ARG A 54 -5.31 -7.42 -3.40
CA ARG A 54 -4.75 -7.99 -4.63
C ARG A 54 -5.86 -8.50 -5.53
N SER A 55 -5.70 -8.26 -6.83
CA SER A 55 -6.35 -9.00 -7.91
C SER A 55 -5.30 -9.80 -8.66
N GLY A 56 -5.65 -11.01 -9.11
CA GLY A 56 -4.81 -11.84 -10.00
C GLY A 56 -5.34 -11.93 -11.44
N ASP A 57 -6.46 -11.27 -11.72
CA ASP A 57 -7.28 -11.40 -12.91
C ASP A 57 -7.64 -10.01 -13.50
N TRP A 58 -6.67 -9.10 -13.49
CA TRP A 58 -6.80 -7.75 -14.08
C TRP A 58 -7.87 -6.86 -13.43
N GLY A 59 -8.14 -7.06 -12.14
CA GLY A 59 -9.10 -6.26 -11.37
C GLY A 59 -10.53 -6.78 -11.38
N GLN A 60 -10.78 -7.98 -11.92
CA GLN A 60 -12.12 -8.59 -11.91
C GLN A 60 -12.51 -9.08 -10.51
N THR A 61 -11.58 -9.68 -9.77
CA THR A 61 -11.79 -10.10 -8.39
C THR A 61 -10.68 -9.59 -7.47
N TRP A 62 -11.04 -9.34 -6.21
CA TRP A 62 -10.15 -8.73 -5.22
C TRP A 62 -10.15 -9.52 -3.92
N SER A 63 -8.98 -9.63 -3.29
CA SER A 63 -8.79 -10.25 -1.97
C SER A 63 -7.91 -9.37 -1.09
N LEU A 64 -8.24 -9.25 0.20
CA LEU A 64 -7.38 -8.59 1.18
C LEU A 64 -6.20 -9.53 1.50
N VAL A 65 -4.98 -9.13 1.17
CA VAL A 65 -3.76 -9.95 1.33
C VAL A 65 -2.89 -9.49 2.50
N LEU A 66 -3.09 -8.28 3.01
CA LEU A 66 -2.45 -7.75 4.21
C LEU A 66 -3.42 -6.80 4.91
N ASN A 67 -3.88 -7.15 6.12
CA ASN A 67 -4.69 -6.25 6.94
C ASN A 67 -3.78 -5.27 7.69
N ASN A 68 -4.00 -3.96 7.49
CA ASN A 68 -3.39 -2.88 8.24
C ASN A 68 -4.01 -1.53 7.84
N ASP A 69 -4.57 -0.85 8.83
CA ASP A 69 -5.40 0.35 8.63
C ASP A 69 -4.61 1.57 8.13
N TYR A 70 -3.28 1.49 8.19
CA TYR A 70 -2.35 2.53 7.84
C TYR A 70 -1.53 2.21 6.58
N LEU A 71 -1.93 1.25 5.73
CA LEU A 71 -1.25 1.07 4.44
C LEU A 71 -1.35 2.34 3.60
N ARG A 72 -0.21 2.75 3.04
CA ARG A 72 -0.08 3.98 2.25
C ARG A 72 0.56 3.77 0.89
N THR A 73 1.38 2.74 0.74
CA THR A 73 2.16 2.56 -0.47
C THR A 73 2.41 1.10 -0.78
N VAL A 74 2.57 0.79 -2.06
CA VAL A 74 2.95 -0.54 -2.53
C VAL A 74 3.89 -0.42 -3.72
N ALA A 75 4.88 -1.30 -3.79
CA ALA A 75 5.68 -1.50 -4.98
C ALA A 75 5.99 -2.98 -5.18
N VAL A 76 6.24 -3.37 -6.43
CA VAL A 76 6.65 -4.72 -6.78
C VAL A 76 7.98 -4.67 -7.52
N ASP A 77 8.89 -5.54 -7.12
CA ASP A 77 10.12 -5.78 -7.87
C ASP A 77 9.79 -6.66 -9.08
N GLY A 78 9.87 -6.08 -10.28
CA GLY A 78 9.55 -6.78 -11.53
C GLY A 78 10.50 -7.93 -11.88
N THR A 79 11.66 -8.02 -11.23
CA THR A 79 12.63 -9.11 -11.46
C THR A 79 12.36 -10.30 -10.55
N THR A 80 12.05 -10.03 -9.28
CA THR A 80 11.90 -11.09 -8.27
C THR A 80 10.44 -11.45 -7.97
N GLY A 81 9.51 -10.58 -8.32
CA GLY A 81 8.11 -10.67 -7.91
C GLY A 81 7.86 -10.26 -6.45
N THR A 82 8.91 -9.87 -5.71
CA THR A 82 8.76 -9.44 -4.31
C THR A 82 7.90 -8.17 -4.23
N VAL A 83 6.86 -8.21 -3.42
CA VAL A 83 5.99 -7.06 -3.15
C VAL A 83 6.37 -6.45 -1.82
N TYR A 84 6.43 -5.12 -1.81
CA TYR A 84 6.71 -4.31 -0.64
C TYR A 84 5.52 -3.41 -0.35
N ALA A 85 5.08 -3.38 0.90
CA ALA A 85 3.92 -2.60 1.33
C ALA A 85 4.31 -1.71 2.52
N GLY A 86 4.08 -0.40 2.39
CA GLY A 86 4.48 0.58 3.39
C GLY A 86 3.29 1.11 4.19
N SER A 87 3.42 1.07 5.51
CA SER A 87 2.44 1.50 6.50
C SER A 87 2.93 2.76 7.23
N SER A 88 2.06 3.75 7.38
CA SER A 88 2.34 4.97 8.15
C SER A 88 1.05 5.65 8.62
N SER A 89 0.95 5.91 9.93
CA SER A 89 -0.09 6.78 10.51
C SER A 89 0.24 8.26 10.36
N ALA A 90 1.51 8.56 10.11
CA ALA A 90 2.02 9.91 9.95
C ALA A 90 2.22 10.24 8.46
N LEU A 91 1.87 11.47 8.06
CA LEU A 91 2.20 12.00 6.74
C LEU A 91 3.47 12.85 6.78
N ASP A 92 3.56 13.76 7.77
CA ASP A 92 4.58 14.82 7.76
C ASP A 92 5.46 14.85 9.01
N THR A 93 4.95 14.37 10.15
CA THR A 93 5.66 14.42 11.45
C THR A 93 5.52 13.11 12.22
N GLY A 94 6.55 12.74 12.98
CA GLY A 94 6.59 11.50 13.74
C GLY A 94 5.60 11.50 14.92
N GLY A 95 4.38 11.03 14.67
CA GLY A 95 3.40 10.67 15.70
C GLY A 95 3.23 9.16 15.77
N PHE A 96 3.63 8.54 16.88
CA PHE A 96 3.57 7.09 17.04
C PHE A 96 2.12 6.61 17.23
N ASN A 97 1.66 5.74 16.32
CA ASN A 97 0.47 4.93 16.52
C ASN A 97 0.88 3.45 16.43
N PRO A 98 0.57 2.61 17.42
CA PRO A 98 0.99 1.20 17.44
C PRO A 98 0.36 0.36 16.32
N GLY A 99 -0.71 0.84 15.66
CA GLY A 99 -1.27 0.18 14.47
C GLY A 99 -0.43 0.36 13.21
N SER A 100 0.54 1.28 13.19
CA SER A 100 1.48 1.44 12.08
C SER A 100 2.69 0.53 12.24
N SER A 101 3.23 0.06 11.11
CA SER A 101 4.26 -0.99 11.15
C SER A 101 5.33 -0.90 10.05
N GLY A 102 5.34 0.20 9.30
CA GLY A 102 6.42 0.54 8.38
C GLY A 102 6.43 -0.34 7.15
N LEU A 103 7.62 -0.76 6.72
CA LEU A 103 7.78 -1.57 5.54
C LEU A 103 7.56 -3.05 5.84
N HIS A 104 6.73 -3.69 5.02
CA HIS A 104 6.54 -5.14 4.95
C HIS A 104 6.92 -5.65 3.57
N ARG A 105 7.34 -6.90 3.48
CA ARG A 105 7.58 -7.58 2.20
C ARG A 105 7.00 -8.97 2.16
N SER A 106 6.67 -9.42 0.97
CA SER A 106 6.30 -10.80 0.66
C SER A 106 6.91 -11.20 -0.69
N SER A 107 7.37 -12.45 -0.82
CA SER A 107 7.93 -12.98 -2.06
C SER A 107 6.88 -13.27 -3.14
N ASP A 108 5.60 -13.41 -2.75
CA ASP A 108 4.50 -13.73 -3.66
C ASP A 108 3.40 -12.63 -3.68
N GLY A 109 3.43 -11.71 -2.72
CA GLY A 109 2.42 -10.66 -2.60
C GLY A 109 1.02 -11.17 -2.24
N VAL A 110 0.89 -12.42 -1.80
CA VAL A 110 -0.38 -13.04 -1.40
C VAL A 110 -0.42 -13.29 0.11
N GLY A 111 0.69 -13.71 0.70
CA GLY A 111 0.78 -14.01 2.13
C GLY A 111 2.20 -13.93 2.66
N ASN A 112 2.43 -14.50 3.85
CA ASN A 112 3.75 -14.56 4.50
C ASN A 112 4.47 -13.20 4.57
N TRP A 113 3.71 -12.14 4.84
CA TRP A 113 4.24 -10.80 4.99
C TRP A 113 5.14 -10.71 6.22
N VAL A 114 6.35 -10.20 6.02
CA VAL A 114 7.33 -10.00 7.09
C VAL A 114 7.79 -8.54 7.14
N SER A 115 8.08 -8.06 8.34
CA SER A 115 8.62 -6.71 8.53
C SER A 115 9.99 -6.57 7.87
N ASP A 116 10.23 -5.41 7.25
CA ASP A 116 11.42 -5.09 6.47
C ASP A 116 12.00 -3.71 6.84
N ASN A 117 11.80 -3.31 8.10
CA ASN A 117 12.03 -1.93 8.55
C ASN A 117 13.50 -1.48 8.60
N ARG A 118 14.50 -2.36 8.73
CA ARG A 118 15.94 -2.02 8.64
C ARG A 118 16.38 -0.64 9.20
N GLY A 119 15.91 -0.25 10.39
CA GLY A 119 16.27 1.02 11.02
C GLY A 119 15.38 2.23 10.67
N LEU A 120 14.23 2.02 10.03
CA LEU A 120 13.21 3.05 9.87
C LEU A 120 12.70 3.56 11.23
N SER A 121 12.61 4.87 11.38
CA SER A 121 12.09 5.52 12.59
C SER A 121 10.60 5.26 12.73
N PHE A 122 10.15 5.07 13.98
CA PHE A 122 8.75 4.89 14.34
C PHE A 122 7.99 3.89 13.45
N PRO A 123 8.68 2.80 13.05
CA PRO A 123 8.56 2.15 11.73
C PRO A 123 7.51 2.76 10.80
N PHE A 124 7.87 3.79 10.04
CA PHE A 124 7.01 4.39 9.02
C PHE A 124 7.61 4.32 7.63
N ALA A 125 6.78 4.02 6.63
CA ALA A 125 7.18 3.92 5.23
C ALA A 125 6.10 4.46 4.29
N MET A 126 6.48 5.39 3.42
CA MET A 126 5.62 6.00 2.39
C MET A 126 6.33 6.05 1.05
N ASN A 127 5.55 6.10 -0.04
CA ASN A 127 6.03 6.35 -1.40
C ASN A 127 7.19 5.44 -1.83
N ILE A 128 7.10 4.13 -1.56
CA ILE A 128 8.18 3.21 -1.92
C ILE A 128 8.28 3.05 -3.44
N ARG A 129 9.51 3.02 -3.96
CA ARG A 129 9.83 2.74 -5.37
C ARG A 129 10.97 1.74 -5.45
N ILE A 130 10.88 0.83 -6.43
CA ILE A 130 11.95 -0.13 -6.73
C ILE A 130 12.76 0.40 -7.91
N GLY A 131 14.06 0.52 -7.70
CA GLY A 131 15.05 0.88 -8.72
C GLY A 131 15.83 -0.34 -9.23
N PRO A 132 16.83 -0.11 -10.09
CA PRO A 132 17.68 -1.17 -10.62
C PRO A 132 18.32 -2.04 -9.52
N GLY A 133 18.43 -3.34 -9.80
CA GLY A 133 19.02 -4.32 -8.88
C GLY A 133 18.23 -4.52 -7.57
N GLY A 134 16.95 -4.14 -7.53
CA GLY A 134 16.12 -4.25 -6.33
C GLY A 134 16.39 -3.18 -5.27
N THR A 135 17.10 -2.11 -5.65
CA THR A 135 17.31 -0.94 -4.78
C THR A 135 15.95 -0.37 -4.38
N ARG A 136 15.74 -0.08 -3.09
CA ARG A 136 14.47 0.49 -2.61
C ARG A 136 14.69 1.94 -2.17
N TRP A 137 13.79 2.82 -2.58
CA TRP A 137 13.72 4.20 -2.13
C TRP A 137 12.36 4.44 -1.49
N LEU A 138 12.32 5.08 -0.33
CA LEU A 138 11.06 5.43 0.33
C LEU A 138 11.22 6.69 1.19
N ILE A 139 10.09 7.26 1.59
CA ILE A 139 10.05 8.34 2.58
C ILE A 139 9.73 7.73 3.94
N SER A 140 10.55 8.06 4.93
CA SER A 140 10.29 7.74 6.33
C SER A 140 10.08 9.04 7.10
N PRO A 141 8.85 9.33 7.57
CA PRO A 141 8.58 10.49 8.42
C PRO A 141 9.56 10.58 9.60
N GLY A 142 10.28 11.69 9.68
CA GLY A 142 11.32 11.93 10.69
C GLY A 142 12.76 11.56 10.30
N GLN A 143 12.97 10.76 9.24
CA GLN A 143 14.31 10.49 8.68
C GLN A 143 14.50 11.04 7.26
N GLY A 144 13.41 11.34 6.55
CA GLY A 144 13.46 11.83 5.18
C GLY A 144 13.49 10.70 4.16
N ILE A 145 14.29 10.85 3.09
CA ILE A 145 14.39 9.87 2.02
C ILE A 145 15.39 8.78 2.41
N MET A 146 14.92 7.53 2.41
CA MET A 146 15.68 6.35 2.78
C MET A 146 16.00 5.53 1.54
N LYS A 147 17.18 4.89 1.54
CA LYS A 147 17.64 3.97 0.50
C LYS A 147 18.14 2.67 1.14
N SER A 148 17.86 1.53 0.50
CA SER A 148 18.54 0.25 0.78
C SER A 148 19.15 -0.34 -0.48
#